data_AF-A0A661AAX7-F1
#
_entry.id   AF-A0A661AAX7-F1
#
_cell.length_a   1.000
_cell.length_b   1.000
_cell.length_c   1.000
_cell.angle_alpha   90.00
_cell.angle_beta   90.00
_cell.angle_gamma   90.00
#
_symmetry.space_group_name_H-M   'P 1'
#
loop_
_entity.id
_entity.type
_entity.pdbx_description
1 polymer ?
#
loop_
_entity_poly.entity_id
_entity_poly.type
_entity_poly.pdbx_seq_one_letter_code
_entity_poly.pdbx_strand_id
1 'polypeptide(L)'
;NNCKNQKKSLNMAHIFMQLSSILENQSLLLQWQEHKPDILIVPDVKDLKPLEFYRARETILQGEKATRRAIPSIKRIIEALG
;
A
#
# COMPACT_ATOMS: atom_id res chain seq x y z
N ASN A 1 -37.33 -11.20 8.66
CA ASN A 1 -37.18 -9.84 8.08
C ASN A 1 -36.28 -9.00 8.96
N ASN A 2 -34.97 -8.92 8.69
CA ASN A 2 -34.14 -7.87 9.30
C ASN A 2 -32.92 -7.56 8.42
N CYS A 3 -33.16 -6.99 7.24
CA CYS A 3 -32.12 -6.32 6.47
C CYS A 3 -31.80 -5.00 7.20
N LYS A 4 -30.78 -5.02 8.06
CA LYS A 4 -30.13 -3.79 8.55
C LYS A 4 -29.47 -3.12 7.34
N ASN A 5 -30.22 -2.22 6.71
CA ASN A 5 -29.78 -1.39 5.62
C ASN A 5 -28.73 -0.39 6.16
N GLN A 6 -27.46 -0.80 6.16
CA GLN A 6 -26.34 0.12 6.38
C GLN A 6 -26.24 1.03 5.16
N LYS A 7 -27.00 2.13 5.17
CA LYS A 7 -26.74 3.25 4.27
C LYS A 7 -25.38 3.84 4.67
N LYS A 8 -24.31 3.29 4.11
CA LYS A 8 -23.02 3.97 4.02
C LYS A 8 -23.33 5.24 3.22
N SER A 9 -23.36 6.40 3.87
CA SER A 9 -23.61 7.65 3.18
C SER A 9 -22.54 7.77 2.09
N LEU A 10 -22.99 7.81 0.83
CA LEU A 10 -22.14 8.09 -0.31
C LEU A 10 -21.65 9.53 -0.14
N ASN A 11 -20.50 9.68 0.52
CA ASN A 11 -19.80 10.93 0.62
C ASN A 11 -18.94 11.06 -0.64
N MET A 12 -19.11 12.15 -1.39
CA MET A 12 -18.31 12.46 -2.56
C MET A 12 -16.81 12.34 -2.27
N ALA A 13 -16.34 12.76 -1.08
CA ALA A 13 -14.94 12.62 -0.69
C ALA A 13 -14.47 11.15 -0.65
N HIS A 14 -15.34 10.23 -0.22
CA HIS A 14 -15.02 8.79 -0.22
C HIS A 14 -14.89 8.26 -1.65
N ILE A 15 -15.79 8.67 -2.55
CA ILE A 15 -15.74 8.30 -3.97
C ILE A 15 -14.45 8.83 -4.61
N PHE A 16 -14.11 10.10 -4.37
CA PHE A 16 -12.89 10.70 -4.89
C PHE A 16 -11.63 9.98 -4.38
N MET A 17 -11.55 9.67 -3.08
CA MET A 17 -10.42 8.90 -2.54
C MET A 17 -10.31 7.51 -3.18
N GLN A 18 -11.43 6.80 -3.34
CA GLN A 18 -11.45 5.49 -4.00
C GLN A 18 -11.01 5.59 -5.46
N LEU A 19 -11.49 6.58 -6.19
CA LEU A 19 -11.10 6.82 -7.57
C LEU A 19 -9.59 7.12 -7.68
N SER A 20 -9.06 7.98 -6.80
CA SER A 20 -7.63 8.29 -6.75
C SER A 20 -6.80 7.03 -6.55
N SER A 21 -7.16 6.19 -5.57
CA SER A 21 -6.44 4.95 -5.30
C SER A 21 -6.45 3.98 -6.49
N ILE A 22 -7.56 3.89 -7.25
CA ILE A 22 -7.63 3.05 -8.45
C ILE A 22 -6.70 3.58 -9.54
N LEU A 23 -6.75 4.88 -9.82
CA LEU A 23 -5.94 5.52 -10.85
C LEU A 23 -4.44 5.43 -10.53
N GLU A 24 -4.07 5.70 -9.28
CA GLU A 24 -2.68 5.57 -8.80
C GLU A 24 -2.17 4.14 -8.98
N ASN A 25 -2.97 3.14 -8.60
CA ASN A 25 -2.57 1.73 -8.77
C ASN A 25 -2.42 1.35 -10.24
N GLN A 26 -3.30 1.80 -11.12
CA GLN A 26 -3.17 1.55 -12.56
C GLN A 26 -1.91 2.20 -13.14
N SER A 27 -1.63 3.45 -12.76
CA SER A 27 -0.41 4.17 -13.17
C SER A 27 0.86 3.42 -12.71
N LEU A 28 0.90 2.99 -11.46
CA LEU A 28 2.02 2.21 -10.91
C LEU A 28 2.22 0.89 -11.65
N LEU A 29 1.13 0.16 -11.95
CA LEU A 29 1.20 -1.10 -12.69
C LEU A 29 1.74 -0.89 -14.12
N LEU A 30 1.33 0.17 -14.80
CA LEU A 30 1.85 0.53 -16.13
C LEU A 30 3.34 0.87 -16.05
N GLN A 31 3.74 1.68 -15.06
CA GLN A 31 5.15 1.99 -14.84
C GLN A 31 5.99 0.74 -14.56
N TRP A 32 5.47 -0.24 -13.82
CA TRP A 32 6.18 -1.49 -13.55
C TRP A 32 6.27 -2.43 -14.75
N GLN A 33 5.41 -2.30 -15.76
CA GLN A 33 5.55 -3.04 -17.01
C GLN A 33 6.76 -2.57 -17.82
N GLU A 34 7.03 -1.26 -17.80
CA GLU A 34 8.16 -0.65 -18.51
C GLU A 34 9.45 -0.64 -17.67
N HIS A 35 9.31 -0.36 -16.38
CA HIS A 35 10.39 -0.23 -15.40
C HIS A 35 10.11 -1.11 -14.19
N LYS A 36 10.31 -2.42 -14.39
CA LYS A 36 10.11 -3.40 -13.32
C LYS A 36 11.11 -3.16 -12.18
N PRO A 37 10.67 -3.00 -10.93
CA PRO A 37 11.58 -2.84 -9.81
C PRO A 37 12.31 -4.16 -9.52
N ASP A 38 13.60 -4.08 -9.17
CA ASP A 38 14.36 -5.26 -8.75
C ASP A 38 13.84 -5.83 -7.42
N ILE A 39 13.37 -4.95 -6.53
CA ILE A 39 12.75 -5.31 -5.26
C ILE A 39 11.52 -4.46 -5.05
N LEU A 40 10.40 -5.13 -4.79
CA LEU A 40 9.17 -4.50 -4.32
C LEU A 40 8.96 -4.81 -2.83
N ILE A 41 8.92 -3.77 -2.00
CA ILE A 41 8.65 -3.88 -0.56
C ILE A 41 7.18 -3.54 -0.31
N VAL A 42 6.42 -4.52 0.17
CA VAL A 42 4.98 -4.36 0.44
C VAL A 42 4.70 -4.59 1.93
N PRO A 43 4.48 -3.52 2.72
CA PRO A 43 4.07 -3.66 4.11
C PRO A 43 2.62 -4.12 4.23
N ASP A 44 2.30 -4.86 5.30
CA ASP A 44 0.95 -5.33 5.57
C ASP A 44 0.13 -4.23 6.26
N VAL A 45 -0.64 -3.49 5.46
CA VAL A 45 -1.41 -2.32 5.91
C VAL A 45 -2.91 -2.45 5.59
N LYS A 46 -3.40 -3.67 5.33
CA LYS A 46 -4.77 -3.92 4.84
C LYS A 46 -5.86 -3.38 5.77
N ASP A 47 -5.59 -3.36 7.07
CA ASP A 47 -6.53 -2.90 8.09
C ASP A 47 -6.43 -1.39 8.38
N LEU A 48 -5.48 -0.68 7.76
CA LEU A 48 -5.30 0.75 7.93
C LEU A 48 -6.13 1.52 6.91
N LYS A 49 -6.87 2.53 7.37
CA LYS A 49 -7.64 3.42 6.49
C LYS A 49 -6.92 4.76 6.32
N PRO A 50 -7.20 5.49 5.21
CA PRO A 50 -6.74 6.86 5.08
C PRO A 50 -7.14 7.70 6.30
N LEU A 51 -6.25 8.61 6.71
CA LEU A 51 -6.43 9.55 7.82
C LEU A 51 -6.47 8.95 9.24
N GLU A 52 -6.14 7.66 9.42
CA GLU A 52 -5.98 7.03 10.74
C GLU A 52 -4.62 7.34 11.39
N PHE A 53 -4.28 8.62 11.56
CA PHE A 53 -2.96 9.05 12.07
C PHE A 53 -2.64 8.54 13.47
N TYR A 54 -3.65 8.22 14.29
CA TYR A 54 -3.47 7.63 15.61
C TYR A 54 -2.78 6.24 15.56
N ARG A 55 -2.80 5.56 14.41
CA ARG A 55 -2.12 4.28 14.19
C ARG A 55 -0.74 4.41 13.54
N ALA A 56 -0.19 5.63 13.43
CA ALA A 56 1.09 5.88 12.76
C ALA A 56 2.22 4.95 13.24
N ARG A 57 2.29 4.67 14.55
CA ARG A 57 3.29 3.75 15.12
C ARG A 57 3.18 2.33 14.55
N GLU A 58 1.95 1.83 14.41
CA GLU A 58 1.70 0.51 13.82
C GLU A 58 2.13 0.49 12.34
N THR A 59 1.74 1.52 11.58
CA THR A 59 2.13 1.67 10.17
C THR A 59 3.64 1.65 9.99
N ILE A 60 4.37 2.41 10.82
CA ILE A 60 5.84 2.48 10.79
C ILE A 60 6.44 1.09 11.06
N LEU A 61 5.94 0.38 12.06
CA LEU A 61 6.43 -0.96 12.40
C LEU A 61 6.20 -1.97 11.27
N GLN A 62 5.06 -1.91 10.57
CA GLN A 62 4.82 -2.78 9.41
C GLN A 62 5.76 -2.45 8.25
N GLY A 63 6.04 -1.16 8.02
CA GLY A 63 7.06 -0.70 7.08
C GLY A 63 8.45 -1.25 7.41
N GLU A 64 8.89 -1.07 8.66
CA GLU A 64 10.17 -1.55 9.14
C GLU A 64 10.30 -3.08 8.99
N LYS A 65 9.26 -3.81 9.38
CA LYS A 65 9.22 -5.28 9.27
C LYS A 65 9.33 -5.75 7.82
N ALA A 66 8.61 -5.12 6.90
CA ALA A 66 8.67 -5.44 5.48
C ALA A 66 10.06 -5.15 4.90
N THR A 67 10.64 -4.01 5.24
CA THR A 67 11.99 -3.62 4.80
C THR A 67 13.05 -4.56 5.36
N ARG A 68 12.99 -4.91 6.66
CA ARG A 68 13.93 -5.85 7.29
C ARG A 68 13.95 -7.20 6.58
N ARG A 69 12.78 -7.70 6.13
CA ARG A 69 12.67 -8.93 5.34
C ARG A 69 13.31 -8.81 3.96
N ALA A 70 13.35 -7.61 3.39
CA ALA A 70 13.95 -7.35 2.08
C ALA A 70 15.47 -7.17 2.12
N ILE A 71 16.07 -6.87 3.29
CA ILE A 71 17.52 -6.63 3.45
C ILE A 71 18.40 -7.71 2.78
N PRO A 72 18.14 -9.03 2.94
CA PRO A 72 18.98 -10.04 2.29
C PRO A 72 18.93 -9.99 0.77
N SER A 73 17.79 -9.61 0.18
CA SER A 73 17.67 -9.42 -1.27
C SER A 73 18.40 -8.16 -1.71
N ILE A 74 18.28 -7.07 -0.95
CA ILE A 74 18.98 -5.80 -1.24
C ILE A 74 20.49 -6.01 -1.25
N LYS A 75 21.04 -6.72 -0.24
CA LYS A 75 22.46 -7.03 -0.16
C LYS A 75 22.96 -7.82 -1.37
N ARG A 76 22.21 -8.85 -1.79
CA ARG A 76 22.55 -9.64 -2.98
C ARG A 76 22.61 -8.80 -4.26
N ILE A 77 21.72 -7.82 -4.40
CA ILE A 77 21.75 -6.90 -5.55
C ILE A 77 22.98 -6.00 -5.49
N ILE A 78 23.26 -5.42 -4.32
CA ILE A 78 24.42 -4.54 -4.14
C ILE A 78 25.72 -5.30 -4.42
N GLU A 79 25.84 -6.53 -3.94
CA GLU A 79 27.00 -7.40 -4.20
C GLU A 79 27.15 -7.78 -5.67
N ALA A 80 26.05 -7.93 -6.42
CA ALA A 80 26.09 -8.21 -7.85
C ALA A 80 26.45 -7.00 -8.72
N LEU A 81 26.44 -5.79 -8.14
CA LEU A 81 26.79 -4.53 -8.82
C LEU A 81 28.26 -4.14 -8.64
N GLY A 82 28.97 -4.75 -7.68
CA GLY A 82 30.40 -4.53 -7.40
C GLY A 82 31.28 -5.65 -7.92
#